data_AF-A0A3D5EB43-F1
#
_entry.id   AF-A0A3D5EB43-F1
#
_cell.length_a   1.000
_cell.length_b   1.000
_cell.length_c   1.000
_cell.angle_alpha   90.00
_cell.angle_beta   90.00
_cell.angle_gamma   90.00
#
_symmetry.space_group_name_H-M   'P 1'
#
loop_
_entity.id
_entity.type
_entity.pdbx_description
1 polymer ?
#
loop_
_entity_poly.entity_id
_entity_poly.type
_entity_poly.pdbx_seq_one_letter_code
_entity_poly.pdbx_strand_id
1 'polypeptide(L)'
;MSFNKEDLLVNIKRQAKRLSKLLTIPLGQAQEGAAICLYGCDSYSDLLVKIKAESFDNPLIALSALSPNSEIFLVKILASHLDSIIGNFEKKFPGSNINEEMVVSLFGLSFSEFKLKIST
;
A
#
# COMPACT_ATOMS: atom_id res chain seq x y z
N MET A 1 -2.97 18.07 5.35
CA MET A 1 -2.93 17.20 6.54
C MET A 1 -1.48 16.95 6.87
N SER A 2 -1.05 17.13 8.12
CA SER A 2 0.28 16.68 8.54
C SER A 2 0.11 15.28 9.12
N PHE A 3 0.62 14.28 8.42
CA PHE A 3 0.67 12.91 8.93
C PHE A 3 1.90 12.75 9.81
N ASN A 4 1.77 12.11 10.97
CA ASN A 4 2.93 11.76 11.77
C ASN A 4 3.80 10.73 11.02
N LYS A 5 5.05 11.10 10.73
CA LYS A 5 6.03 10.27 10.00
C LYS A 5 6.22 8.89 10.64
N GLU A 6 6.26 8.84 11.97
CA GLU A 6 6.47 7.59 12.70
C GLU A 6 5.29 6.64 12.50
N ASP A 7 4.07 7.18 12.51
CA ASP A 7 2.86 6.40 12.24
C ASP A 7 2.82 5.88 10.80
N LEU A 8 3.24 6.70 9.83
CA LEU A 8 3.37 6.26 8.42
C LEU A 8 4.36 5.11 8.30
N LEU A 9 5.53 5.24 8.91
CA LEU A 9 6.58 4.20 8.89
C LEU A 9 6.13 2.91 9.58
N VAL A 10 5.39 3.02 10.70
CA VAL A 10 4.80 1.86 11.38
C VAL A 10 3.77 1.18 10.47
N ASN A 11 2.95 1.95 9.77
CA ASN A 11 1.92 1.42 8.89
C ASN A 11 2.54 0.72 7.66
N ILE A 12 3.53 1.33 7.00
CA ILE A 12 4.30 0.71 5.91
C ILE A 12 4.86 -0.65 6.35
N LYS A 13 5.46 -0.73 7.55
CA LYS A 13 5.96 -2.00 8.10
C LYS A 13 4.86 -3.04 8.30
N ARG A 14 3.65 -2.63 8.71
CA ARG A 14 2.50 -3.54 8.85
C ARG A 14 2.04 -4.06 7.50
N GLN A 15 1.95 -3.19 6.49
CA GLN A 15 1.56 -3.56 5.13
C GLN A 15 2.58 -4.53 4.50
N ALA A 16 3.88 -4.26 4.64
CA ALA A 16 4.95 -5.17 4.20
C ALA A 16 4.90 -6.53 4.93
N LYS A 17 4.59 -6.56 6.23
CA LYS A 17 4.41 -7.83 6.97
C LYS A 17 3.22 -8.64 6.47
N ARG A 18 2.10 -7.98 6.12
CA ARG A 18 0.94 -8.67 5.51
C ARG A 18 1.31 -9.23 4.14
N LEU A 19 2.04 -8.46 3.32
CA LEU A 19 2.51 -8.92 2.02
C LEU A 19 3.47 -10.12 2.12
N SER A 20 4.41 -10.07 3.06
CA SER A 20 5.33 -11.18 3.35
C SER A 20 4.58 -12.48 3.65
N LYS A 21 3.50 -12.41 4.45
CA LYS A 21 2.65 -13.56 4.75
C LYS A 21 1.81 -13.98 3.55
N LEU A 22 1.21 -13.02 2.84
CA LEU A 22 0.34 -13.27 1.70
C LEU A 22 1.08 -14.04 0.59
N LEU A 23 2.30 -13.61 0.26
CA LEU A 23 3.11 -14.22 -0.79
C LEU A 23 4.10 -15.27 -0.28
N THR A 24 4.16 -15.49 1.04
CA THR A 24 5.15 -16.40 1.66
C THR A 24 6.59 -16.07 1.26
N ILE A 25 6.95 -14.79 1.27
CA ILE A 25 8.28 -14.26 0.92
C ILE A 25 8.99 -13.65 2.13
N PRO A 26 10.33 -13.59 2.15
CA PRO A 26 11.08 -12.90 3.20
C PRO A 26 10.65 -11.45 3.38
N LEU A 27 10.65 -10.95 4.62
CA LEU A 27 10.20 -9.59 4.95
C LEU A 27 10.93 -8.50 4.15
N GLY A 28 12.24 -8.65 3.91
CA GLY A 28 13.00 -7.69 3.09
C GLY A 28 12.50 -7.63 1.65
N GLN A 29 12.17 -8.77 1.04
CA GLN A 29 11.58 -8.79 -0.31
C GLN A 29 10.17 -8.19 -0.32
N ALA A 30 9.39 -8.41 0.74
CA ALA A 30 8.08 -7.80 0.88
C ALA A 30 8.15 -6.28 1.12
N GLN A 31 9.19 -5.78 1.78
CA GLN A 31 9.42 -4.34 1.94
C GLN A 31 9.71 -3.68 0.59
N GLU A 32 10.59 -4.27 -0.21
CA GLU A 32 10.85 -3.81 -1.59
C GLU A 32 9.60 -3.94 -2.47
N GLY A 33 8.89 -5.06 -2.37
CA GLY A 33 7.65 -5.30 -3.10
C GLY A 33 6.57 -4.28 -2.76
N ALA A 34 6.37 -3.97 -1.49
CA ALA A 34 5.39 -2.97 -1.07
C ALA A 34 5.78 -1.57 -1.55
N ALA A 35 7.06 -1.20 -1.46
CA ALA A 35 7.58 0.07 -1.95
C ALA A 35 7.24 0.32 -3.43
N ILE A 36 7.52 -0.69 -4.26
CA ILE A 36 7.30 -0.61 -5.70
C ILE A 36 5.81 -0.74 -6.04
N CYS A 37 5.14 -1.78 -5.53
CA CYS A 37 3.79 -2.11 -5.97
C CYS A 37 2.71 -1.21 -5.38
N LEU A 38 2.79 -0.89 -4.08
CA LEU A 38 1.75 -0.12 -3.38
C LEU A 38 1.96 1.38 -3.46
N TYR A 39 3.21 1.84 -3.44
CA TYR A 39 3.54 3.26 -3.32
C TYR A 39 4.20 3.86 -4.57
N GLY A 40 4.51 3.03 -5.57
CA GLY A 40 5.15 3.47 -6.82
C GLY A 40 6.50 4.15 -6.60
N CYS A 41 7.29 3.65 -5.65
CA CYS A 41 8.66 4.07 -5.39
C CYS A 41 9.66 3.13 -6.09
N ASP A 42 10.90 3.57 -6.27
CA ASP A 42 11.93 2.77 -6.94
C ASP A 42 12.47 1.65 -6.04
N SER A 43 12.46 1.87 -4.72
CA SER A 43 12.93 0.93 -3.70
C SER A 43 12.33 1.24 -2.33
N TYR A 44 12.52 0.34 -1.37
CA TYR A 44 12.16 0.62 0.03
C TYR A 44 12.94 1.81 0.59
N SER A 45 14.21 1.97 0.24
CA SER A 45 15.01 3.13 0.65
C SER A 45 14.45 4.44 0.08
N ASP A 46 14.05 4.47 -1.20
CA ASP A 46 13.41 5.63 -1.82
C ASP A 46 12.11 6.02 -1.09
N LEU A 47 11.23 5.04 -0.81
CA LEU A 47 10.02 5.27 -0.02
C LEU A 47 10.34 5.92 1.33
N LEU A 48 11.34 5.42 2.06
CA LEU A 48 11.72 5.99 3.36
C LEU A 48 12.21 7.43 3.25
N VAL A 49 12.95 7.77 2.19
CA VAL A 49 13.40 9.13 1.92
C VAL A 49 12.20 10.03 1.64
N LYS A 50 11.28 9.62 0.76
CA LYS A 50 10.08 10.40 0.42
C LYS A 50 9.18 10.66 1.63
N ILE A 51 8.94 9.64 2.47
CA ILE A 51 8.16 9.80 3.71
C ILE A 51 8.82 10.78 4.68
N LYS A 52 10.14 10.72 4.85
CA LYS A 52 10.86 11.63 5.75
C LYS A 52 10.87 13.06 5.24
N ALA A 53 10.96 13.23 3.92
CA ALA A 53 10.93 14.51 3.22
C ALA A 53 9.52 15.09 3.05
N GLU A 54 8.47 14.35 3.42
CA GLU A 54 7.06 14.71 3.15
C GLU A 54 6.79 14.96 1.66
N SER A 55 7.49 14.23 0.79
CA SER A 55 7.29 14.29 -0.66
C SER A 55 6.15 13.34 -1.05
N PHE A 56 4.99 13.91 -1.35
CA PHE A 56 3.81 13.22 -1.86
C PHE A 56 3.56 13.57 -3.34
N ASP A 57 4.63 13.61 -4.11
CA ASP A 57 4.67 13.82 -5.58
C ASP A 57 3.92 12.72 -6.34
N ASN A 58 3.89 11.50 -5.79
CA ASN A 58 3.09 10.39 -6.27
C ASN A 58 1.88 10.16 -5.34
N PRO A 59 0.63 10.21 -5.84
CA PRO A 59 -0.58 9.95 -5.05
C PRO A 59 -0.57 8.63 -4.28
N LEU A 60 0.12 7.60 -4.80
CA LEU A 60 0.22 6.30 -4.15
C LEU A 60 0.99 6.36 -2.83
N ILE A 61 1.91 7.29 -2.65
CA ILE A 61 2.65 7.46 -1.38
C ILE A 61 1.68 7.84 -0.26
N ALA A 62 0.59 8.56 -0.55
CA ALA A 62 -0.43 8.89 0.45
C ALA A 62 -1.10 7.63 1.04
N LEU A 63 -1.07 6.49 0.33
CA LEU A 63 -1.57 5.21 0.85
C LEU A 63 -0.74 4.68 2.02
N SER A 64 0.45 5.24 2.31
CA SER A 64 1.17 4.95 3.56
C SER A 64 0.36 5.35 4.80
N ALA A 65 -0.56 6.31 4.66
CA ALA A 65 -1.49 6.72 5.70
C ALA A 65 -2.79 5.90 5.73
N LEU A 66 -3.02 5.01 4.74
CA LEU A 66 -4.24 4.22 4.66
C LEU A 66 -4.24 3.10 5.71
N SER A 67 -5.25 3.10 6.55
CA SER A 67 -5.51 2.18 7.64
C SER A 67 -7.02 2.00 7.80
N PRO A 68 -7.49 1.03 8.63
CA PRO A 68 -8.92 0.79 8.82
C PRO A 68 -9.74 2.02 9.23
N ASN A 69 -9.15 2.91 10.02
CA ASN A 69 -9.81 4.12 10.55
C ASN A 69 -9.48 5.37 9.73
N SER A 70 -8.80 5.24 8.59
CA SER A 70 -8.43 6.37 7.77
C SER A 70 -9.62 7.00 7.07
N GLU A 71 -9.45 8.27 6.70
CA GLU A 71 -10.43 9.05 5.96
C GLU A 71 -10.82 8.39 4.63
N ILE A 72 -12.09 8.58 4.25
CA ILE A 72 -12.67 7.99 3.02
C ILE A 72 -11.87 8.39 1.77
N PHE A 73 -11.29 9.58 1.74
CA PHE A 73 -10.48 10.05 0.62
C PHE A 73 -9.31 9.09 0.27
N LEU A 74 -8.62 8.54 1.29
CA LEU A 74 -7.52 7.59 1.06
C LEU A 74 -8.03 6.26 0.49
N VAL A 75 -9.23 5.85 0.87
CA VAL A 75 -9.89 4.65 0.31
C VAL A 75 -10.25 4.89 -1.16
N LYS A 76 -10.69 6.10 -1.51
CA LYS A 76 -10.99 6.49 -2.91
C LYS A 76 -9.72 6.55 -3.76
N ILE A 77 -8.57 6.98 -3.21
CA ILE A 77 -7.28 6.89 -3.90
C ILE A 77 -6.91 5.43 -4.20
N LEU A 78 -7.06 4.54 -3.22
CA LEU A 78 -6.79 3.11 -3.44
C LEU A 78 -7.67 2.58 -4.57
N ALA A 79 -8.98 2.85 -4.52
CA ALA A 79 -9.93 2.39 -5.52
C ALA A 79 -9.58 2.86 -6.93
N SER A 80 -9.16 4.11 -7.11
CA SER A 80 -8.83 4.66 -8.43
C SER A 80 -7.51 4.14 -9.01
N HIS A 81 -6.68 3.47 -8.20
CA HIS A 81 -5.37 2.96 -8.62
C HIS A 81 -5.22 1.43 -8.48
N LEU A 82 -6.29 0.70 -8.13
CA LEU A 82 -6.25 -0.75 -7.92
C LEU A 82 -5.65 -1.50 -9.13
N ASP A 83 -6.12 -1.21 -10.34
CA ASP A 83 -5.62 -1.85 -11.57
C ASP A 83 -4.12 -1.61 -11.77
N SER A 84 -3.65 -0.38 -11.50
CA SER A 84 -2.23 -0.05 -11.61
C SER A 84 -1.41 -0.79 -10.56
N ILE A 85 -1.91 -0.92 -9.33
CA ILE A 85 -1.22 -1.63 -8.24
C ILE A 85 -1.14 -3.13 -8.57
N ILE A 86 -2.23 -3.74 -9.03
CA ILE A 86 -2.26 -5.14 -9.47
C ILE A 86 -1.29 -5.35 -10.63
N GLY A 87 -1.27 -4.45 -11.62
CA GLY A 87 -0.31 -4.48 -12.71
C GLY A 87 1.15 -4.39 -12.25
N ASN A 88 1.44 -3.65 -11.19
CA ASN A 88 2.78 -3.62 -10.59
C ASN A 88 3.13 -4.95 -9.90
N PHE A 89 2.17 -5.57 -9.21
CA PHE A 89 2.36 -6.89 -8.61
C PHE A 89 2.63 -7.96 -9.66
N GLU A 90 1.92 -7.98 -10.79
CA GLU A 90 2.18 -8.97 -11.84
C GLU A 90 3.56 -8.80 -12.49
N LYS A 91 4.07 -7.56 -12.58
CA LYS A 91 5.44 -7.31 -13.05
C LYS A 91 6.49 -7.73 -12.03
N LYS A 92 6.28 -7.42 -10.74
CA LYS A 92 7.28 -7.64 -9.68
C LYS A 92 7.29 -9.08 -9.14
N PHE A 93 6.11 -9.70 -9.09
CA PHE A 93 5.88 -11.06 -8.62
C PHE A 93 4.98 -11.81 -9.62
N PRO A 94 5.52 -12.18 -10.80
CA PRO A 94 4.75 -12.87 -11.82
C PRO A 94 4.13 -14.17 -11.29
N GLY A 95 2.83 -14.37 -11.55
CA GLY A 95 2.11 -15.57 -11.11
C GLY A 95 1.69 -15.53 -9.63
N SER A 96 1.80 -14.37 -8.97
CA SER A 96 1.29 -14.18 -7.62
C SER A 96 -0.25 -14.24 -7.52
N ASN A 97 -0.96 -14.06 -8.64
CA ASN A 97 -2.42 -14.06 -8.74
C ASN A 97 -3.07 -13.07 -7.75
N ILE A 98 -2.40 -11.94 -7.50
CA ILE A 98 -2.95 -10.90 -6.63
C ILE A 98 -4.17 -10.27 -7.31
N ASN A 99 -5.25 -10.18 -6.56
CA ASN A 99 -6.49 -9.53 -6.97
C ASN A 99 -6.82 -8.34 -6.06
N GLU A 100 -7.91 -7.63 -6.35
CA GLU A 100 -8.35 -6.45 -5.59
C GLU A 100 -8.51 -6.72 -4.10
N GLU A 101 -9.16 -7.82 -3.73
CA GLU A 101 -9.40 -8.19 -2.32
C GLU A 101 -8.08 -8.40 -1.58
N MET A 102 -7.12 -9.07 -2.21
CA MET A 102 -5.79 -9.26 -1.66
C MET A 102 -5.07 -7.92 -1.46
N VAL A 103 -5.09 -7.01 -2.44
CA VAL A 103 -4.48 -5.68 -2.32
C VAL A 103 -5.12 -4.89 -1.16
N VAL A 104 -6.45 -4.87 -1.08
CA VAL A 104 -7.19 -4.18 0.00
C VAL A 104 -6.79 -4.74 1.38
N SER A 105 -6.62 -6.06 1.48
CA SER A 105 -6.22 -6.72 2.74
C SER A 105 -4.83 -6.28 3.24
N LEU A 106 -3.93 -5.85 2.34
CA LEU A 106 -2.61 -5.35 2.72
C LEU A 106 -2.70 -4.09 3.58
N PHE A 107 -3.75 -3.28 3.38
CA PHE A 107 -4.04 -2.08 4.18
C PHE A 107 -4.77 -2.39 5.49
N GLY A 108 -5.10 -3.67 5.74
CA GLY A 108 -5.82 -4.12 6.93
C GLY A 108 -7.33 -3.91 6.87
N LEU A 109 -7.86 -3.61 5.70
CA LEU A 109 -9.29 -3.50 5.43
C LEU A 109 -9.84 -4.86 4.98
N SER A 110 -11.08 -5.16 5.33
CA SER A 110 -11.83 -6.21 4.62
C SER A 110 -12.38 -5.67 3.30
N PHE A 111 -12.61 -6.57 2.33
CA PHE A 111 -13.13 -6.15 1.02
C PHE A 111 -14.58 -5.64 1.09
N SER A 112 -15.37 -6.13 2.04
CA SER A 112 -16.73 -5.62 2.31
C SER A 112 -16.69 -4.17 2.84
N GLU A 113 -15.84 -3.89 3.83
CA GLU A 113 -15.64 -2.52 4.34
C GLU A 113 -15.16 -1.57 3.25
N PHE A 114 -14.23 -2.03 2.41
CA PHE A 114 -13.75 -1.27 1.27
C PHE A 114 -14.89 -0.90 0.32
N LYS A 115 -15.69 -1.89 -0.12
CA LYS A 115 -16.84 -1.66 -1.02
C LYS A 115 -17.89 -0.71 -0.44
N LEU A 116 -18.16 -0.80 0.86
CA LEU A 116 -19.08 0.12 1.54
C LEU A 116 -18.55 1.56 1.52
N LYS A 117 -17.26 1.75 1.83
CA LYS A 117 -16.64 3.08 1.88
C LYS A 117 -16.53 3.75 0.51
N ILE A 118 -16.33 3.00 -0.58
CA ILE A 118 -16.29 3.59 -1.94
C ILE A 118 -17.68 3.93 -2.49
N SER A 119 -18.72 3.27 -1.99
CA SER A 119 -20.11 3.49 -2.41
C SER A 119 -20.78 4.67 -1.67
N THR A 120 -20.06 5.29 -0.72
CA THR A 120 -20.50 6.45 0.09
C THR A 120 -19.87 7.74 -0.45
#